data_AF-A0A431FUN0-F1
#
_entry.id   AF-A0A431FUN0-F1
#
_cell.length_a   1.000
_cell.length_b   1.000
_cell.length_c   1.000
_cell.angle_alpha   90.00
_cell.angle_beta   90.00
_cell.angle_gamma   90.00
#
_symmetry.space_group_name_H-M   'P 1'
#
loop_
_entity.id
_entity.type
_entity.pdbx_description
1 polymer ?
#
loop_
_entity_poly.entity_id
_entity_poly.type
_entity_poly.pdbx_seq_one_letter_code
_entity_poly.pdbx_strand_id
1 'polypeptide(L)'
;LRDGQGIWVSYADAKYTINKTGTAFDENNKQTQNNVIFWGNKDHKVTLDITINGVKIQNSDIQSLDDAIAYINTFTAPTDTREGTGVKAVKKSDGTGFELVNDNADGTTDNMKNIDLTVNQANTAGELHNLTYTAGTDTFTAKSQKANGNSNWIAGDKAGGTATERVQVITAHKYIYSSNPVDLAPMYNPDGGPGFNDTGGANLTDPASKNYRNALNGGLLNTTARQFRTTEDLRELLQRDARYGVDYDGDGQFSVANDVNQSVKVVVNDTGHFAISNAKENSSIPAGGTANGQGAQTTTPKNMSFNITAYSNKEGTVSTNDAFTAIFKAWDGPLVTGGSIKESEQLKLSSFSAALDIYDSLGSKHSLEVQFVKQSTTQDGGNEWQMIIRVPEPAEINTTGEGPTNIIVGSARFNNDGSLASYTPKTISFSPNNGAAPNQQIKLSFGTSGSNDGLVSSNSASTLTGQATDGYTSGNLKPDAIRVDDKGNILGEFTNGKTFAVAKIAMA
;
A
#
# COMPACT_ATOMS: atom_id res chain seq x y z
N LEU A 1 -10.96 -1.09 7.95
CA LEU A 1 -9.91 -2.08 7.67
C LEU A 1 -9.68 -2.90 8.94
N ARG A 2 -9.42 -4.21 8.85
CA ARG A 2 -9.13 -5.11 9.98
C ARG A 2 -7.82 -5.84 9.75
N ASP A 3 -7.20 -6.34 10.82
CA ASP A 3 -5.95 -7.09 10.75
C ASP A 3 -6.02 -8.26 9.77
N GLY A 4 -4.95 -8.43 8.99
CA GLY A 4 -4.85 -9.45 7.96
C GLY A 4 -5.57 -9.09 6.65
N GLN A 5 -6.50 -8.14 6.65
CA GLN A 5 -7.10 -7.65 5.40
C GLN A 5 -6.09 -6.86 4.59
N GLY A 6 -6.28 -6.85 3.28
CA GLY A 6 -5.33 -6.24 2.37
C GLY A 6 -5.82 -6.14 0.93
N ILE A 7 -4.90 -5.78 0.05
CA ILE A 7 -5.11 -5.71 -1.39
C ILE A 7 -3.94 -6.36 -2.13
N TRP A 8 -4.23 -6.85 -3.32
CA TRP A 8 -3.23 -7.10 -4.35
C TRP A 8 -3.09 -5.87 -5.23
N VAL A 9 -1.85 -5.51 -5.54
CA VAL A 9 -1.51 -4.48 -6.51
C VAL A 9 -0.63 -5.12 -7.58
N SER A 10 -1.17 -5.21 -8.79
CA SER A 10 -0.41 -5.53 -9.99
C SER A 10 0.10 -4.24 -10.62
N TYR A 11 1.37 -4.21 -11.02
CA TYR A 11 2.01 -3.07 -11.68
C TYR A 11 2.17 -3.27 -13.19
N ALA A 12 2.10 -4.51 -13.64
CA ALA A 12 2.14 -4.94 -15.03
C ALA A 12 1.50 -6.34 -15.15
N ASP A 13 1.09 -6.72 -16.35
CA ASP A 13 0.70 -8.11 -16.61
C ASP A 13 1.96 -8.99 -16.48
N ALA A 14 1.85 -10.11 -15.76
CA ALA A 14 2.92 -11.12 -15.76
C ALA A 14 2.89 -11.85 -17.10
N LYS A 15 4.03 -11.92 -17.79
CA LYS A 15 4.18 -12.60 -19.08
C LYS A 15 5.39 -13.51 -19.08
N TYR A 16 5.25 -14.71 -19.65
CA TYR A 16 6.38 -15.60 -19.86
C TYR A 16 6.27 -16.35 -21.20
N THR A 17 7.27 -16.18 -22.05
CA THR A 17 7.31 -16.83 -23.36
C THR A 17 8.17 -18.08 -23.32
N ILE A 18 7.55 -19.25 -23.54
CA ILE A 18 8.26 -20.53 -23.64
C ILE A 18 8.90 -20.70 -25.02
N ASN A 19 9.92 -21.57 -25.11
CA ASN A 19 10.56 -21.93 -26.37
C ASN A 19 10.99 -20.67 -27.16
N LYS A 20 11.72 -19.75 -26.50
CA LYS A 20 12.16 -18.48 -27.11
C LYS A 20 12.99 -18.69 -28.38
N THR A 21 13.63 -19.84 -28.50
CA THR A 21 14.42 -20.28 -29.67
C THR A 21 14.11 -21.74 -30.00
N GLY A 22 14.29 -22.12 -31.27
CA GLY A 22 14.16 -23.50 -31.73
C GLY A 22 13.35 -23.60 -33.02
N THR A 23 13.24 -24.81 -33.57
CA THR A 23 12.50 -25.09 -34.80
C THR A 23 11.32 -25.99 -34.50
N ALA A 24 10.11 -25.60 -34.90
CA ALA A 24 8.92 -26.44 -34.77
C ALA A 24 8.99 -27.63 -35.74
N PHE A 25 8.42 -28.76 -35.33
CA PHE A 25 8.19 -29.90 -36.22
C PHE A 25 7.29 -29.50 -37.39
N ASP A 26 7.68 -29.87 -38.61
CA ASP A 26 6.88 -29.67 -39.83
C ASP A 26 6.44 -31.02 -40.39
N GLU A 27 5.17 -31.37 -40.21
CA GLU A 27 4.62 -32.65 -40.68
C GLU A 27 4.63 -32.79 -42.23
N ASN A 28 4.69 -31.68 -42.96
CA ASN A 28 4.75 -31.70 -44.43
C ASN A 28 6.15 -32.04 -44.94
N ASN A 29 7.17 -31.81 -44.11
CA ASN A 29 8.54 -32.20 -44.44
C ASN A 29 8.76 -33.69 -44.14
N LYS A 30 8.50 -34.53 -45.16
CA LYS A 30 8.58 -36.00 -45.14
C LYS A 30 10.02 -36.54 -45.10
N GLN A 31 10.81 -36.05 -44.15
CA GLN A 31 12.20 -36.43 -43.87
C GLN A 31 12.39 -36.59 -42.36
N THR A 32 13.48 -37.24 -41.94
CA THR A 32 13.86 -37.28 -40.52
C THR A 32 14.21 -35.87 -40.04
N GLN A 33 13.57 -35.42 -38.96
CA GLN A 33 13.77 -34.10 -38.34
C GLN A 33 14.34 -34.30 -36.93
N ASN A 34 15.53 -33.75 -36.69
CA ASN A 34 16.23 -33.90 -35.41
C ASN A 34 16.13 -32.62 -34.57
N ASN A 35 16.03 -32.77 -33.25
CA ASN A 35 15.97 -31.68 -32.27
C ASN A 35 14.92 -30.62 -32.62
N VAL A 36 13.74 -31.05 -33.07
CA VAL A 36 12.60 -30.15 -33.32
C VAL A 36 11.68 -30.13 -32.11
N ILE A 37 11.04 -28.99 -31.89
CA ILE A 37 10.00 -28.83 -30.87
C ILE A 37 8.76 -29.57 -31.34
N PHE A 38 8.28 -30.50 -30.52
CA PHE A 38 7.17 -31.39 -30.89
C PHE A 38 6.01 -31.30 -29.90
N TRP A 39 4.81 -31.07 -30.42
CA TRP A 39 3.57 -30.94 -29.65
C TRP A 39 2.59 -32.09 -29.88
N GLY A 40 3.06 -33.20 -30.47
CA GLY A 40 2.21 -34.30 -30.90
C GLY A 40 1.77 -34.17 -32.36
N ASN A 41 1.26 -35.27 -32.91
CA ASN A 41 0.54 -35.32 -34.18
C ASN A 41 -0.45 -36.52 -34.16
N LYS A 42 -1.04 -36.83 -35.31
CA LYS A 42 -1.94 -37.99 -35.48
C LYS A 42 -1.30 -39.35 -35.15
N ASP A 43 0.03 -39.47 -35.28
CA ASP A 43 0.76 -40.73 -35.11
C ASP A 43 1.32 -40.90 -33.69
N HIS A 44 1.66 -39.79 -33.03
CA HIS A 44 2.29 -39.80 -31.70
C HIS A 44 1.74 -38.69 -30.80
N LYS A 45 1.15 -39.11 -29.68
CA LYS A 45 0.70 -38.22 -28.61
C LYS A 45 1.86 -37.85 -27.69
N VAL A 46 1.83 -36.65 -27.12
CA VAL A 46 2.79 -36.19 -26.12
C VAL A 46 2.12 -35.98 -24.76
N THR A 47 2.92 -36.01 -23.70
CA THR A 47 2.47 -35.79 -22.33
C THR A 47 2.76 -34.36 -21.92
N LEU A 48 1.72 -33.59 -21.65
CA LEU A 48 1.81 -32.34 -20.90
C LEU A 48 1.84 -32.68 -19.41
N ASP A 49 2.89 -32.28 -18.69
CA ASP A 49 2.96 -32.40 -17.23
C ASP A 49 3.66 -31.17 -16.64
N ILE A 50 2.86 -30.23 -16.15
CA ILE A 50 3.36 -28.96 -15.60
C ILE A 50 2.62 -28.62 -14.30
N THR A 51 3.14 -27.64 -13.57
CA THR A 51 2.47 -27.04 -12.42
C THR A 51 2.53 -25.53 -12.58
N ILE A 52 1.36 -24.88 -12.62
CA ILE A 52 1.26 -23.42 -12.70
C ILE A 52 0.57 -22.93 -11.44
N ASN A 53 1.20 -22.01 -10.72
CA ASN A 53 0.67 -21.40 -9.50
C ASN A 53 0.17 -22.43 -8.46
N GLY A 54 0.90 -23.55 -8.35
CA GLY A 54 0.58 -24.67 -7.46
C GLY A 54 -0.47 -25.67 -7.99
N VAL A 55 -1.08 -25.40 -9.14
CA VAL A 55 -2.07 -26.29 -9.76
C VAL A 55 -1.39 -27.21 -10.77
N LYS A 56 -1.49 -28.53 -10.55
CA LYS A 56 -0.95 -29.53 -11.48
C LYS A 56 -1.84 -29.67 -12.72
N ILE A 57 -1.22 -29.62 -13.90
CA ILE A 57 -1.88 -29.74 -15.21
C ILE A 57 -1.22 -30.92 -15.93
N GLN A 58 -1.96 -32.01 -16.12
CA GLN A 58 -1.44 -33.24 -16.72
C GLN A 58 -2.38 -33.82 -17.76
N ASN A 59 -1.87 -34.10 -18.97
CA ASN A 59 -2.61 -34.75 -20.04
C ASN A 59 -1.65 -35.53 -20.96
N SER A 60 -1.88 -36.83 -21.14
CA SER A 60 -1.06 -37.73 -21.97
C SER A 60 -1.53 -37.86 -23.42
N ASP A 61 -2.61 -37.17 -23.79
CA ASP A 61 -3.30 -37.32 -25.07
C ASP A 61 -3.16 -36.09 -26.00
N ILE A 62 -2.17 -35.23 -25.75
CA ILE A 62 -1.93 -34.03 -26.55
C ILE A 62 -1.44 -34.41 -27.95
N GLN A 63 -2.13 -33.94 -28.99
CA GLN A 63 -1.82 -34.19 -30.40
C GLN A 63 -1.41 -32.94 -31.16
N SER A 64 -1.54 -31.76 -30.56
CA SER A 64 -1.14 -30.49 -31.15
C SER A 64 -0.83 -29.43 -30.09
N LEU A 65 -0.15 -28.35 -30.51
CA LEU A 65 0.04 -27.16 -29.67
C LEU A 65 -1.30 -26.56 -29.24
N ASP A 66 -2.29 -26.56 -30.13
CA ASP A 66 -3.62 -26.01 -29.84
C ASP A 66 -4.36 -26.84 -28.78
N ASP A 67 -4.20 -28.16 -28.78
CA ASP A 67 -4.74 -29.03 -27.72
C ASP A 67 -4.13 -28.71 -26.35
N ALA A 68 -2.80 -28.51 -26.30
CA ALA A 68 -2.11 -28.15 -25.08
C ALA A 68 -2.60 -26.79 -24.54
N ILE A 69 -2.70 -25.78 -25.41
CA ILE A 69 -3.19 -24.44 -25.05
C ILE A 69 -4.63 -24.49 -24.56
N ALA A 70 -5.52 -25.18 -25.28
CA ALA A 70 -6.91 -25.34 -24.89
C ALA A 70 -7.03 -26.04 -23.53
N TYR A 71 -6.23 -27.09 -23.31
CA TYR A 71 -6.22 -27.81 -22.04
C TYR A 71 -5.72 -26.95 -20.88
N ILE A 72 -4.59 -26.25 -21.04
CA ILE A 72 -4.05 -25.31 -20.04
C ILE A 72 -5.09 -24.24 -19.68
N ASN A 73 -5.74 -23.65 -20.68
CA ASN A 73 -6.75 -22.60 -20.48
C ASN A 73 -8.01 -23.09 -19.76
N THR A 74 -8.25 -24.40 -19.64
CA THR A 74 -9.31 -24.90 -18.77
C THR A 74 -9.02 -24.68 -17.29
N PHE A 75 -7.77 -24.39 -16.90
CA PHE A 75 -7.33 -24.15 -15.52
C PHE A 75 -7.21 -22.66 -15.16
N THR A 76 -7.44 -21.73 -16.10
CA THR A 76 -7.38 -20.28 -15.83
C THR A 76 -8.38 -19.90 -14.73
N ALA A 77 -9.63 -20.32 -14.87
CA ALA A 77 -10.66 -20.11 -13.86
C ALA A 77 -10.77 -21.32 -12.90
N PRO A 78 -11.11 -21.09 -11.62
CA PRO A 78 -11.42 -22.17 -10.69
C PRO A 78 -12.71 -22.91 -11.06
N THR A 79 -12.86 -24.13 -10.55
CA THR A 79 -14.11 -24.89 -10.55
C THR A 79 -14.47 -25.27 -9.12
N ASP A 80 -15.65 -25.85 -8.90
CA ASP A 80 -16.11 -26.30 -7.58
C ASP A 80 -15.16 -27.30 -6.89
N THR A 81 -14.30 -27.98 -7.66
CA THR A 81 -13.42 -29.06 -7.18
C THR A 81 -11.93 -28.80 -7.42
N ARG A 82 -11.58 -27.68 -8.06
CA ARG A 82 -10.20 -27.39 -8.47
C ARG A 82 -9.92 -25.90 -8.44
N GLU A 83 -8.77 -25.55 -7.87
CA GLU A 83 -8.26 -24.18 -7.90
C GLU A 83 -7.96 -23.72 -9.34
N GLY A 84 -8.12 -22.42 -9.58
CA GLY A 84 -7.71 -21.77 -10.83
C GLY A 84 -6.27 -21.26 -10.74
N THR A 85 -5.72 -20.83 -11.87
CA THR A 85 -4.37 -20.24 -11.93
C THR A 85 -4.37 -18.74 -12.22
N GLY A 86 -5.45 -18.20 -12.79
CA GLY A 86 -5.47 -16.85 -13.38
C GLY A 86 -4.61 -16.71 -14.65
N VAL A 87 -3.89 -17.77 -15.05
CA VAL A 87 -2.95 -17.73 -16.17
C VAL A 87 -3.63 -18.21 -17.44
N LYS A 88 -3.44 -17.47 -18.53
CA LYS A 88 -3.86 -17.82 -19.89
C LYS A 88 -2.66 -18.15 -20.76
N ALA A 89 -2.72 -19.24 -21.51
CA ALA A 89 -1.79 -19.58 -22.58
C ALA A 89 -2.28 -19.02 -23.92
N VAL A 90 -1.39 -18.33 -24.64
CA VAL A 90 -1.66 -17.70 -25.94
C VAL A 90 -0.64 -18.16 -26.96
N LYS A 91 -1.09 -18.72 -28.09
CA LYS A 91 -0.22 -19.28 -29.13
C LYS A 91 0.76 -18.23 -29.70
N LYS A 92 2.02 -18.61 -29.86
CA LYS A 92 3.01 -17.82 -30.62
C LYS A 92 2.74 -17.92 -32.13
N SER A 93 3.03 -16.85 -32.86
CA SER A 93 2.88 -16.83 -34.32
C SER A 93 3.84 -17.79 -35.05
N ASP A 94 4.98 -18.10 -34.45
CA ASP A 94 6.00 -19.01 -35.01
C ASP A 94 5.67 -20.51 -34.84
N GLY A 95 4.57 -20.85 -34.15
CA GLY A 95 4.13 -22.23 -33.92
C GLY A 95 5.03 -23.07 -33.00
N THR A 96 6.06 -22.47 -32.40
CA THR A 96 7.02 -23.19 -31.54
C THR A 96 6.50 -23.38 -30.10
N GLY A 97 5.52 -22.60 -29.67
CA GLY A 97 4.97 -22.66 -28.31
C GLY A 97 3.93 -21.57 -28.06
N PHE A 98 3.86 -21.12 -26.80
CA PHE A 98 2.90 -20.11 -26.35
C PHE A 98 3.55 -19.08 -25.40
N GLU A 99 2.82 -18.00 -25.14
CA GLU A 99 3.07 -17.05 -24.07
C GLU A 99 2.06 -17.31 -22.95
N LEU A 100 2.54 -17.43 -21.72
CA LEU A 100 1.70 -17.38 -20.53
C LEU A 100 1.47 -15.92 -20.15
N VAL A 101 0.22 -15.55 -19.90
CA VAL A 101 -0.18 -14.19 -19.51
C VAL A 101 -1.09 -14.26 -18.29
N ASN A 102 -0.79 -13.48 -17.27
CA ASN A 102 -1.68 -13.22 -16.14
C ASN A 102 -1.79 -11.71 -15.94
N ASP A 103 -2.97 -11.15 -16.14
CA ASP A 103 -3.23 -9.72 -15.90
C ASP A 103 -3.40 -9.39 -14.40
N ASN A 104 -3.46 -10.43 -13.55
CA ASN A 104 -3.65 -10.39 -12.11
C ASN A 104 -4.99 -9.77 -11.68
N ALA A 105 -5.94 -9.58 -12.60
CA ALA A 105 -7.23 -8.94 -12.35
C ALA A 105 -8.24 -9.88 -11.68
N ASP A 106 -8.05 -11.20 -11.82
CA ASP A 106 -8.99 -12.21 -11.32
C ASP A 106 -8.54 -12.83 -9.99
N GLY A 107 -9.52 -13.19 -9.16
CA GLY A 107 -9.28 -13.86 -7.87
C GLY A 107 -8.65 -12.98 -6.79
N THR A 108 -8.55 -13.52 -5.58
CA THR A 108 -8.07 -12.78 -4.39
C THR A 108 -6.97 -13.53 -3.62
N THR A 109 -6.63 -14.75 -4.04
CA THR A 109 -5.67 -15.66 -3.41
C THR A 109 -4.37 -15.74 -4.22
N ASP A 110 -3.30 -16.25 -3.58
CA ASP A 110 -1.96 -16.34 -4.17
C ASP A 110 -1.93 -17.10 -5.52
N ASN A 111 -2.70 -18.19 -5.66
CA ASN A 111 -2.71 -19.03 -6.86
C ASN A 111 -3.29 -18.33 -8.11
N MET A 112 -3.97 -17.20 -7.95
CA MET A 112 -4.55 -16.43 -9.06
C MET A 112 -3.66 -15.28 -9.52
N LYS A 113 -2.50 -15.08 -8.88
CA LYS A 113 -1.59 -13.96 -9.12
C LYS A 113 -0.25 -14.44 -9.62
N ASN A 114 0.41 -13.59 -10.42
CA ASN A 114 1.73 -13.82 -11.01
C ASN A 114 1.75 -15.09 -11.89
N ILE A 115 2.94 -15.45 -12.36
CA ILE A 115 3.19 -16.73 -13.02
C ILE A 115 4.30 -17.45 -12.27
N ASP A 116 4.01 -18.65 -11.79
CA ASP A 116 4.96 -19.58 -11.20
C ASP A 116 4.81 -20.93 -11.90
N LEU A 117 5.66 -21.16 -12.90
CA LEU A 117 5.63 -22.32 -13.78
C LEU A 117 6.73 -23.28 -13.36
N THR A 118 6.37 -24.52 -13.07
CA THR A 118 7.28 -25.67 -13.04
C THR A 118 6.93 -26.62 -14.17
N VAL A 119 7.90 -26.96 -15.01
CA VAL A 119 7.76 -28.05 -15.99
C VAL A 119 8.22 -29.33 -15.33
N ASN A 120 7.34 -30.33 -15.23
CA ASN A 120 7.67 -31.56 -14.53
C ASN A 120 8.50 -32.50 -15.42
N GLN A 121 9.24 -33.40 -14.79
CA GLN A 121 10.16 -34.31 -15.49
C GLN A 121 9.48 -35.18 -16.56
N ALA A 122 8.23 -35.58 -16.34
CA ALA A 122 7.47 -36.42 -17.28
C ALA A 122 6.90 -35.66 -18.48
N ASN A 123 7.07 -34.33 -18.53
CA ASN A 123 6.63 -33.52 -19.67
C ASN A 123 7.40 -33.93 -20.93
N THR A 124 6.67 -34.21 -22.01
CA THR A 124 7.19 -34.34 -23.37
C THR A 124 6.53 -33.36 -24.34
N ALA A 125 5.44 -32.69 -23.95
CA ALA A 125 4.80 -31.69 -24.80
C ALA A 125 5.66 -30.44 -24.97
N GLY A 126 5.91 -30.02 -26.21
CA GLY A 126 6.72 -28.83 -26.52
C GLY A 126 8.20 -28.97 -26.19
N GLU A 127 8.66 -30.19 -25.94
CA GLU A 127 10.06 -30.54 -25.71
C GLU A 127 10.74 -30.93 -27.03
N LEU A 128 12.07 -30.97 -27.03
CA LEU A 128 12.84 -31.40 -28.20
C LEU A 128 12.68 -32.90 -28.46
N HIS A 129 12.44 -33.26 -29.71
CA HIS A 129 12.30 -34.63 -30.19
C HIS A 129 13.09 -34.86 -31.48
N ASN A 130 13.49 -36.11 -31.69
CA ASN A 130 13.91 -36.61 -33.01
C ASN A 130 12.73 -37.38 -33.62
N LEU A 131 12.28 -36.95 -34.80
CA LEU A 131 11.14 -37.48 -35.54
C LEU A 131 11.66 -38.22 -36.77
N THR A 132 11.45 -39.53 -36.83
CA THR A 132 11.86 -40.36 -37.97
C THR A 132 10.67 -40.65 -38.86
N TYR A 133 10.76 -40.24 -40.13
CA TYR A 133 9.72 -40.49 -41.13
C TYR A 133 9.84 -41.89 -41.73
N THR A 134 8.71 -42.61 -41.83
CA THR A 134 8.63 -43.92 -42.50
C THR A 134 7.73 -43.81 -43.74
N ALA A 135 8.34 -43.86 -44.93
CA ALA A 135 7.65 -43.65 -46.20
C ALA A 135 6.57 -44.71 -46.52
N GLY A 136 6.75 -45.96 -46.09
CA GLY A 136 5.81 -47.05 -46.39
C GLY A 136 4.45 -46.92 -45.70
N THR A 137 4.40 -46.23 -44.56
CA THR A 137 3.20 -46.05 -43.73
C THR A 137 2.73 -44.60 -43.63
N ASP A 138 3.52 -43.64 -44.16
CA ASP A 138 3.32 -42.19 -43.99
C ASP A 138 3.12 -41.78 -42.52
N THR A 139 4.03 -42.27 -41.68
CA THR A 139 4.00 -42.06 -40.22
C THR A 139 5.33 -41.51 -39.71
N PHE A 140 5.27 -40.70 -38.65
CA PHE A 140 6.43 -40.32 -37.87
C PHE A 140 6.54 -41.10 -36.56
N THR A 141 7.74 -41.58 -36.25
CA THR A 141 8.06 -42.09 -34.90
C THR A 141 8.82 -41.03 -34.13
N ALA A 142 8.35 -40.67 -32.94
CA ALA A 142 8.97 -39.66 -32.08
C ALA A 142 9.85 -40.29 -31.00
N LYS A 143 11.02 -39.69 -30.79
CA LYS A 143 11.93 -40.01 -29.68
C LYS A 143 12.27 -38.73 -28.93
N SER A 144 11.75 -38.60 -27.70
CA SER A 144 12.06 -37.46 -26.82
C SER A 144 13.56 -37.32 -26.60
N GLN A 145 14.05 -36.09 -26.67
CA GLN A 145 15.42 -35.69 -26.33
C GLN A 145 15.50 -35.01 -24.96
N LYS A 146 14.38 -34.93 -24.22
CA LYS A 146 14.39 -34.38 -22.86
C LYS A 146 15.27 -35.26 -21.97
N ALA A 147 16.26 -34.65 -21.32
CA ALA A 147 17.20 -35.34 -20.42
C ALA A 147 17.27 -34.61 -19.08
N ASN A 148 17.17 -35.37 -17.97
CA ASN A 148 17.55 -35.00 -16.60
C ASN A 148 17.32 -33.52 -16.19
N GLY A 149 16.06 -33.08 -16.10
CA GLY A 149 15.71 -31.77 -15.53
C GLY A 149 15.99 -30.57 -16.44
N ASN A 150 16.09 -30.77 -17.75
CA ASN A 150 16.25 -29.68 -18.70
C ASN A 150 15.06 -29.63 -19.67
N SER A 151 14.10 -28.76 -19.37
CA SER A 151 12.97 -28.48 -20.26
C SER A 151 13.35 -27.42 -21.30
N ASN A 152 12.96 -27.63 -22.55
CA ASN A 152 13.13 -26.64 -23.61
C ASN A 152 12.27 -25.37 -23.40
N TRP A 153 11.25 -25.46 -22.55
CA TRP A 153 10.37 -24.34 -22.27
C TRP A 153 11.09 -23.21 -21.54
N ILE A 154 12.13 -23.55 -20.75
CA ILE A 154 12.85 -22.65 -19.86
C ILE A 154 14.32 -22.60 -20.29
N ALA A 155 14.82 -21.40 -20.62
CA ALA A 155 16.19 -21.24 -21.07
C ALA A 155 17.19 -21.17 -19.89
N GLY A 156 18.06 -22.19 -19.76
CA GLY A 156 19.28 -22.19 -18.91
C GLY A 156 19.03 -22.15 -17.39
N ASP A 157 20.04 -22.49 -16.57
CA ASP A 157 19.95 -22.71 -15.11
C ASP A 157 19.38 -21.49 -14.35
N LYS A 158 18.09 -21.54 -13.96
CA LYS A 158 17.37 -20.42 -13.32
C LYS A 158 17.19 -20.54 -11.80
N ALA A 159 17.86 -21.48 -11.11
CA ALA A 159 18.07 -21.43 -9.66
C ALA A 159 19.20 -22.36 -9.18
N GLY A 160 20.40 -21.81 -8.98
CA GLY A 160 21.34 -22.35 -7.99
C GLY A 160 22.18 -23.59 -8.37
N GLY A 161 22.58 -23.78 -9.64
CA GLY A 161 23.57 -24.79 -10.00
C GLY A 161 22.99 -26.19 -10.23
N THR A 162 21.67 -26.32 -10.21
CA THR A 162 20.92 -27.51 -10.62
C THR A 162 19.86 -26.99 -11.57
N ALA A 163 19.89 -27.34 -12.86
CA ALA A 163 18.94 -26.83 -13.85
C ALA A 163 17.49 -27.00 -13.35
N THR A 164 16.93 -25.94 -12.76
CA THR A 164 15.58 -25.99 -12.22
C THR A 164 14.62 -25.72 -13.36
N GLU A 165 13.72 -26.66 -13.64
CA GLU A 165 12.61 -26.52 -14.60
C GLU A 165 11.51 -25.59 -14.05
N ARG A 166 11.88 -24.50 -13.36
CA ARG A 166 10.95 -23.54 -12.76
C ARG A 166 11.32 -22.11 -13.14
N VAL A 167 10.29 -21.32 -13.41
CA VAL A 167 10.39 -19.87 -13.61
C VAL A 167 9.27 -19.17 -12.87
N GLN A 168 9.59 -18.02 -12.28
CA GLN A 168 8.64 -17.20 -11.55
C GLN A 168 8.72 -15.75 -12.04
N VAL A 169 7.62 -15.24 -12.60
CA VAL A 169 7.47 -13.86 -13.06
C VAL A 169 6.54 -13.15 -12.09
N ILE A 170 7.07 -12.16 -11.38
CA ILE A 170 6.37 -11.44 -10.31
C ILE A 170 6.11 -10.01 -10.76
N THR A 171 4.84 -9.64 -10.86
CA THR A 171 4.40 -8.28 -11.21
C THR A 171 3.32 -7.74 -10.26
N ALA A 172 2.82 -8.60 -9.36
CA ALA A 172 1.84 -8.27 -8.36
C ALA A 172 2.30 -8.65 -6.94
N HIS A 173 2.01 -7.76 -5.99
CA HIS A 173 2.33 -7.94 -4.57
C HIS A 173 1.09 -7.77 -3.69
N LYS A 174 1.12 -8.40 -2.52
CA LYS A 174 0.07 -8.30 -1.50
C LYS A 174 0.48 -7.39 -0.36
N TYR A 175 -0.40 -6.43 -0.03
CA TYR A 175 -0.23 -5.46 1.05
C TYR A 175 -1.25 -5.75 2.13
N ILE A 176 -0.76 -6.08 3.32
CA ILE A 176 -1.57 -6.60 4.43
C ILE A 176 -1.51 -5.63 5.61
N TYR A 177 -2.67 -5.24 6.10
CA TYR A 177 -2.80 -4.35 7.24
C TYR A 177 -2.50 -5.07 8.56
N SER A 178 -1.79 -4.37 9.44
CA SER A 178 -1.56 -4.75 10.82
C SER A 178 -1.87 -3.57 11.75
N SER A 179 -2.64 -3.83 12.81
CA SER A 179 -2.87 -2.88 13.90
C SER A 179 -1.64 -2.70 14.79
N ASN A 180 -0.74 -3.69 14.82
CA ASN A 180 0.53 -3.62 15.54
C ASN A 180 1.51 -2.67 14.83
N PRO A 181 2.39 -1.98 15.58
CA PRO A 181 3.45 -1.18 14.99
C PRO A 181 4.23 -1.95 13.93
N VAL A 182 4.35 -1.36 12.74
CA VAL A 182 5.18 -1.83 11.64
C VAL A 182 6.33 -0.85 11.51
N ASP A 183 7.55 -1.38 11.45
CA ASP A 183 8.76 -0.61 11.15
C ASP A 183 9.27 -1.01 9.78
N LEU A 184 9.32 -0.05 8.86
CA LEU A 184 9.85 -0.27 7.52
C LEU A 184 11.34 0.00 7.53
N ALA A 185 12.11 -1.02 7.17
CA ALA A 185 13.55 -0.88 7.02
C ALA A 185 13.87 0.32 6.09
N PRO A 186 14.76 1.25 6.49
CA PRO A 186 15.05 2.43 5.70
C PRO A 186 15.69 2.04 4.38
N MET A 187 15.51 2.86 3.34
CA MET A 187 16.10 2.63 2.04
C MET A 187 16.49 3.98 1.43
N TYR A 188 17.67 4.04 0.80
CA TYR A 188 18.08 5.24 0.06
C TYR A 188 17.05 5.58 -1.03
N ASN A 189 16.74 6.87 -1.17
CA ASN A 189 15.83 7.38 -2.20
C ASN A 189 16.54 8.49 -3.01
N PRO A 190 16.66 8.35 -4.34
CA PRO A 190 17.27 9.38 -5.20
C PRO A 190 16.49 10.71 -5.23
N ASP A 191 15.22 10.74 -4.83
CA ASP A 191 14.42 11.97 -4.84
C ASP A 191 14.80 12.97 -3.73
N GLY A 192 15.48 12.51 -2.67
CA GLY A 192 15.87 13.35 -1.56
C GLY A 192 16.15 12.57 -0.26
N GLY A 193 16.55 13.30 0.78
CA GLY A 193 17.02 12.72 2.03
C GLY A 193 18.54 12.50 2.05
N PRO A 194 19.05 11.62 2.94
CA PRO A 194 20.46 11.27 2.98
C PRO A 194 20.93 10.65 1.66
N GLY A 195 22.13 11.04 1.20
CA GLY A 195 22.76 10.44 0.01
C GLY A 195 23.17 8.98 0.24
N PHE A 196 23.40 8.26 -0.86
CA PHE A 196 23.92 6.88 -0.81
C PHE A 196 25.32 6.86 -0.19
N ASN A 197 25.52 6.01 0.81
CA ASN A 197 26.76 5.86 1.56
C ASN A 197 27.38 4.50 1.25
N ASP A 198 28.52 4.50 0.56
CA ASP A 198 29.26 3.31 0.15
C ASP A 198 30.27 2.80 1.20
N THR A 199 30.28 3.39 2.40
CA THR A 199 31.16 2.99 3.51
C THR A 199 30.98 1.52 3.86
N GLY A 200 32.09 0.78 3.87
CA GLY A 200 32.13 -0.68 4.07
C GLY A 200 32.27 -1.48 2.77
N GLY A 201 32.23 -0.82 1.60
CA GLY A 201 32.53 -1.42 0.31
C GLY A 201 31.54 -2.54 -0.03
N ALA A 202 32.00 -3.79 0.00
CA ALA A 202 31.16 -4.97 -0.22
C ALA A 202 30.07 -5.13 0.85
N ASN A 203 30.41 -4.84 2.11
CA ASN A 203 29.51 -4.97 3.25
C ASN A 203 29.12 -3.58 3.75
N LEU A 204 28.13 -2.97 3.08
CA LEU A 204 27.64 -1.64 3.45
C LEU A 204 27.23 -1.59 4.93
N THR A 205 27.66 -0.51 5.59
CA THR A 205 27.39 -0.27 7.02
C THR A 205 26.16 0.60 7.24
N ASP A 206 25.85 1.50 6.30
CA ASP A 206 24.62 2.28 6.32
C ASP A 206 23.40 1.41 5.95
N PRO A 207 22.39 1.26 6.84
CA PRO A 207 21.24 0.40 6.59
C PRO A 207 20.44 0.80 5.35
N ALA A 208 20.25 2.10 5.09
CA ALA A 208 19.46 2.59 3.96
C ALA A 208 20.11 2.23 2.62
N SER A 209 21.43 2.43 2.53
CA SER A 209 22.24 2.09 1.36
C SER A 209 22.34 0.58 1.16
N LYS A 210 22.48 -0.19 2.25
CA LYS A 210 22.46 -1.67 2.21
C LYS A 210 21.15 -2.20 1.65
N ASN A 211 20.01 -1.72 2.13
CA ASN A 211 18.70 -2.16 1.67
C ASN A 211 18.43 -1.74 0.21
N TYR A 212 18.91 -0.56 -0.19
CA TYR A 212 18.84 -0.11 -1.58
C TYR A 212 19.66 -1.01 -2.52
N ARG A 213 20.89 -1.36 -2.14
CA ARG A 213 21.70 -2.33 -2.90
C ARG A 213 21.01 -3.68 -2.96
N ASN A 214 20.41 -4.16 -1.87
CA ASN A 214 19.65 -5.41 -1.88
C ASN A 214 18.46 -5.35 -2.85
N ALA A 215 17.69 -4.26 -2.85
CA ALA A 215 16.60 -4.04 -3.80
C ALA A 215 17.10 -4.07 -5.26
N LEU A 216 18.24 -3.44 -5.56
CA LEU A 216 18.91 -3.47 -6.87
C LEU A 216 19.54 -4.83 -7.24
N ASN A 217 19.49 -5.82 -6.35
CA ASN A 217 19.89 -7.20 -6.61
C ASN A 217 18.70 -8.16 -6.49
N GLY A 218 17.47 -7.67 -6.70
CA GLY A 218 16.25 -8.47 -6.70
C GLY A 218 15.66 -8.76 -5.32
N GLY A 219 16.16 -8.13 -4.26
CA GLY A 219 15.69 -8.36 -2.89
C GLY A 219 14.21 -8.05 -2.65
N LEU A 220 13.55 -7.31 -3.56
CA LEU A 220 12.11 -7.03 -3.53
C LEU A 220 11.30 -7.83 -4.56
N LEU A 221 11.95 -8.50 -5.53
CA LEU A 221 11.30 -9.37 -6.52
C LEU A 221 10.97 -10.73 -5.87
N ASN A 222 9.97 -10.73 -4.99
CA ASN A 222 9.54 -11.91 -4.23
C ASN A 222 8.06 -11.82 -3.84
N THR A 223 7.49 -12.94 -3.38
CA THR A 223 6.06 -13.07 -3.01
C THR A 223 5.77 -12.84 -1.53
N THR A 224 6.74 -12.34 -0.75
CA THR A 224 6.56 -12.04 0.68
C THR A 224 5.47 -10.97 0.87
N ALA A 225 4.63 -11.12 1.90
CA ALA A 225 3.63 -10.11 2.21
C ALA A 225 4.26 -8.79 2.66
N ARG A 226 3.76 -7.66 2.12
CA ARG A 226 4.14 -6.32 2.55
C ARG A 226 3.20 -5.89 3.68
N GLN A 227 3.70 -5.81 4.90
CA GLN A 227 2.88 -5.36 6.04
C GLN A 227 2.88 -3.84 6.13
N PHE A 228 1.73 -3.24 6.42
CA PHE A 228 1.60 -1.80 6.63
C PHE A 228 0.64 -1.49 7.78
N ARG A 229 0.84 -0.35 8.44
CA ARG A 229 -0.11 0.19 9.43
C ARG A 229 -0.55 1.59 9.07
N THR A 230 0.39 2.46 8.73
CA THR A 230 0.13 3.86 8.38
C THR A 230 -0.05 4.04 6.87
N THR A 231 -0.60 5.18 6.47
CA THR A 231 -0.66 5.57 5.06
C THR A 231 0.73 5.80 4.46
N GLU A 232 1.69 6.27 5.26
CA GLU A 232 3.09 6.43 4.83
C GLU A 232 3.76 5.08 4.60
N ASP A 233 3.51 4.09 5.46
CA ASP A 233 4.03 2.73 5.26
C ASP A 233 3.56 2.19 3.91
N LEU A 234 2.26 2.30 3.64
CA LEU A 234 1.67 1.84 2.38
C LEU A 234 2.21 2.62 1.17
N ARG A 235 2.28 3.96 1.26
CA ARG A 235 2.81 4.82 0.20
C ARG A 235 4.24 4.43 -0.18
N GLU A 236 5.10 4.25 0.81
CA GLU A 236 6.49 3.86 0.60
C GLU A 236 6.59 2.46 0.00
N LEU A 237 5.88 1.47 0.56
CA LEU A 237 5.89 0.10 0.03
C LEU A 237 5.43 0.03 -1.42
N LEU A 238 4.35 0.75 -1.77
CA LEU A 238 3.85 0.83 -3.14
C LEU A 238 4.90 1.41 -4.09
N GLN A 239 5.63 2.44 -3.66
CA GLN A 239 6.71 3.04 -4.43
C GLN A 239 7.90 2.11 -4.60
N ARG A 240 8.29 1.38 -3.55
CA ARG A 240 9.42 0.43 -3.60
C ARG A 240 9.16 -0.70 -4.58
N ASP A 241 7.97 -1.30 -4.50
CA ASP A 241 7.61 -2.40 -5.39
C ASP A 241 7.46 -1.92 -6.84
N ALA A 242 6.85 -0.75 -7.08
CA ALA A 242 6.80 -0.17 -8.42
C ALA A 242 8.18 0.09 -9.04
N ARG A 243 9.20 0.35 -8.21
CA ARG A 243 10.57 0.65 -8.68
C ARG A 243 11.45 -0.58 -8.81
N TYR A 244 11.30 -1.57 -7.93
CA TYR A 244 12.29 -2.66 -7.76
C TYR A 244 11.66 -4.04 -7.52
N GLY A 245 10.32 -4.16 -7.48
CA GLY A 245 9.61 -5.39 -7.16
C GLY A 245 9.00 -6.10 -8.37
N VAL A 246 9.11 -5.54 -9.58
CA VAL A 246 8.38 -5.99 -10.76
C VAL A 246 9.34 -6.50 -11.83
N ASP A 247 9.09 -7.70 -12.32
CA ASP A 247 9.72 -8.26 -13.52
C ASP A 247 8.99 -7.71 -14.77
N TYR A 248 9.55 -6.65 -15.36
CA TYR A 248 8.88 -5.91 -16.43
C TYR A 248 9.07 -6.55 -17.81
N ASP A 249 10.13 -7.34 -18.01
CA ASP A 249 10.41 -8.02 -19.28
C ASP A 249 9.96 -9.49 -19.30
N GLY A 250 9.52 -10.02 -18.15
CA GLY A 250 8.89 -11.32 -18.01
C GLY A 250 9.89 -12.47 -18.19
N ASP A 251 11.15 -12.29 -17.81
CA ASP A 251 12.18 -13.31 -17.97
C ASP A 251 12.37 -14.21 -16.73
N GLY A 252 11.77 -13.82 -15.60
CA GLY A 252 11.82 -14.49 -14.31
C GLY A 252 13.08 -14.21 -13.49
N GLN A 253 13.85 -13.18 -13.85
CA GLN A 253 15.08 -12.75 -13.17
C GLN A 253 15.05 -11.24 -12.97
N PHE A 254 15.73 -10.77 -11.93
CA PHE A 254 15.90 -9.33 -11.72
C PHE A 254 17.12 -8.82 -12.47
N SER A 255 16.95 -7.76 -13.25
CA SER A 255 18.04 -6.99 -13.83
C SER A 255 17.78 -5.49 -13.73
N VAL A 256 18.85 -4.73 -13.48
CA VAL A 256 18.75 -3.27 -13.39
C VAL A 256 18.27 -2.64 -14.70
N ALA A 257 18.70 -3.17 -15.84
CA ALA A 257 18.36 -2.63 -17.14
C ALA A 257 16.85 -2.75 -17.41
N ASN A 258 16.27 -3.92 -17.13
CA ASN A 258 14.92 -4.25 -17.56
C ASN A 258 13.87 -3.97 -16.48
N ASP A 259 14.23 -4.05 -15.19
CA ASP A 259 13.23 -4.05 -14.11
C ASP A 259 13.20 -2.77 -13.28
N VAL A 260 14.29 -2.03 -13.20
CA VAL A 260 14.32 -0.83 -12.36
C VAL A 260 13.51 0.31 -13.01
N ASN A 261 12.45 0.75 -12.35
CA ASN A 261 11.59 1.86 -12.81
C ASN A 261 11.64 3.06 -11.84
N GLN A 262 12.85 3.57 -11.58
CA GLN A 262 13.16 4.45 -10.45
C GLN A 262 12.47 5.82 -10.48
N SER A 263 11.96 6.27 -11.62
CA SER A 263 11.27 7.57 -11.76
C SER A 263 9.80 7.54 -11.30
N VAL A 264 9.28 6.37 -10.92
CA VAL A 264 7.91 6.25 -10.36
C VAL A 264 7.84 6.93 -9.00
N LYS A 265 6.80 7.73 -8.76
CA LYS A 265 6.55 8.40 -7.47
C LYS A 265 5.15 8.10 -6.98
N VAL A 266 5.03 7.79 -5.69
CA VAL A 266 3.75 7.64 -4.98
C VAL A 266 3.70 8.67 -3.86
N VAL A 267 2.68 9.51 -3.87
CA VAL A 267 2.45 10.58 -2.88
C VAL A 267 1.01 10.55 -2.38
N VAL A 268 0.74 11.22 -1.27
CA VAL A 268 -0.64 11.58 -0.88
C VAL A 268 -0.77 13.09 -1.07
N ASN A 269 -1.70 13.52 -1.93
CA ASN A 269 -1.90 14.93 -2.22
C ASN A 269 -2.71 15.63 -1.10
N ASP A 270 -2.82 16.96 -1.16
CA ASP A 270 -3.50 17.79 -0.17
C ASP A 270 -5.03 17.60 -0.14
N THR A 271 -5.61 17.03 -1.20
CA THR A 271 -7.03 16.67 -1.27
C THR A 271 -7.32 15.28 -0.71
N GLY A 272 -6.30 14.51 -0.31
CA GLY A 272 -6.45 13.21 0.35
C GLY A 272 -6.45 12.01 -0.59
N HIS A 273 -5.92 12.14 -1.80
CA HIS A 273 -5.78 11.03 -2.75
C HIS A 273 -4.35 10.50 -2.74
N PHE A 274 -4.18 9.18 -2.82
CA PHE A 274 -2.91 8.60 -3.25
C PHE A 274 -2.75 8.87 -4.74
N ALA A 275 -1.63 9.47 -5.11
CA ALA A 275 -1.30 9.83 -6.48
C ALA A 275 -0.02 9.13 -6.93
N ILE A 276 -0.07 8.47 -8.09
CA ILE A 276 1.08 7.79 -8.71
C ILE A 276 1.42 8.42 -10.05
N SER A 277 2.70 8.73 -10.24
CA SER A 277 3.24 9.32 -11.47
C SER A 277 4.37 8.47 -12.03
N ASN A 278 4.53 8.54 -13.36
CA ASN A 278 5.55 7.81 -14.10
C ASN A 278 6.24 8.75 -15.10
N ALA A 279 7.15 9.57 -14.61
CA ALA A 279 7.81 10.58 -15.43
C ALA A 279 8.63 9.93 -16.58
N LYS A 280 8.62 10.55 -17.76
CA LYS A 280 9.45 10.12 -18.89
C LYS A 280 10.89 10.65 -18.75
N GLU A 281 11.51 10.30 -17.64
CA GLU A 281 12.84 10.75 -17.26
C GLU A 281 13.69 9.54 -16.88
N ASN A 282 14.93 9.53 -17.38
CA ASN A 282 15.91 8.55 -16.94
C ASN A 282 16.32 8.84 -15.50
N SER A 283 16.67 7.81 -14.75
CA SER A 283 17.24 7.93 -13.41
C SER A 283 18.68 7.43 -13.39
N SER A 284 19.40 7.74 -12.32
CA SER A 284 20.76 7.25 -12.08
C SER A 284 20.81 6.41 -10.81
N ILE A 285 21.51 5.29 -10.91
CA ILE A 285 21.95 4.49 -9.78
C ILE A 285 23.35 4.98 -9.40
N PRO A 286 23.60 5.36 -8.14
CA PRO A 286 24.91 5.83 -7.71
C PRO A 286 25.99 4.76 -7.88
N ALA A 287 27.25 5.18 -8.02
CA ALA A 287 28.38 4.25 -7.98
C ALA A 287 28.36 3.44 -6.68
N GLY A 288 28.67 2.16 -6.77
CA GLY A 288 28.51 1.22 -5.66
C GLY A 288 27.05 0.78 -5.40
N GLY A 289 26.05 1.34 -6.08
CA GLY A 289 24.64 1.03 -5.85
C GLY A 289 24.27 -0.42 -6.13
N THR A 290 24.81 -1.01 -7.20
CA THR A 290 24.56 -2.41 -7.58
C THR A 290 25.53 -3.39 -6.93
N ALA A 291 26.83 -3.08 -6.95
CA ALA A 291 27.87 -3.83 -6.24
C ALA A 291 29.09 -2.95 -5.95
N ASN A 292 29.95 -3.39 -5.04
CA ASN A 292 31.18 -2.66 -4.69
C ASN A 292 32.07 -2.45 -5.92
N GLY A 293 32.57 -1.23 -6.11
CA GLY A 293 33.41 -0.86 -7.25
C GLY A 293 32.68 -0.74 -8.60
N GLN A 294 31.36 -0.95 -8.66
CA GLN A 294 30.59 -0.70 -9.88
C GLN A 294 30.38 0.79 -10.10
N GLY A 295 30.53 1.23 -11.35
CA GLY A 295 30.25 2.60 -11.75
C GLY A 295 28.75 2.93 -11.66
N ALA A 296 28.43 4.22 -11.73
CA ALA A 296 27.05 4.67 -11.82
C ALA A 296 26.37 4.10 -13.08
N GLN A 297 25.08 3.77 -12.98
CA GLN A 297 24.29 3.21 -14.06
C GLN A 297 23.07 4.10 -14.35
N THR A 298 22.64 4.16 -15.59
CA THR A 298 21.43 4.88 -15.99
C THR A 298 20.29 3.89 -16.19
N THR A 299 19.10 4.19 -15.68
CA THR A 299 17.89 3.40 -15.88
C THR A 299 16.86 4.19 -16.67
N THR A 300 16.15 3.53 -17.58
CA THR A 300 15.04 4.11 -18.34
C THR A 300 13.70 3.79 -17.66
N PRO A 301 12.68 4.68 -17.80
CA PRO A 301 11.35 4.44 -17.25
C PRO A 301 10.60 3.35 -18.04
N LYS A 302 9.71 2.62 -17.37
CA LYS A 302 8.88 1.55 -17.95
C LYS A 302 7.39 1.89 -17.85
N ASN A 303 6.62 1.47 -18.85
CA ASN A 303 5.16 1.57 -18.78
C ASN A 303 4.62 0.64 -17.68
N MET A 304 3.52 1.03 -17.06
CA MET A 304 2.81 0.23 -16.07
C MET A 304 1.36 -0.03 -16.50
N SER A 305 0.78 -1.09 -15.97
CA SER A 305 -0.64 -1.43 -16.11
C SER A 305 -1.15 -1.94 -14.77
N PHE A 306 -2.03 -1.18 -14.14
CA PHE A 306 -2.51 -1.50 -12.81
C PHE A 306 -3.72 -2.41 -12.84
N ASN A 307 -3.71 -3.43 -11.97
CA ASN A 307 -4.89 -4.21 -11.62
C ASN A 307 -4.91 -4.42 -10.11
N ILE A 308 -5.99 -3.96 -9.48
CA ILE A 308 -6.18 -4.02 -8.03
C ILE A 308 -7.32 -4.99 -7.70
N THR A 309 -7.04 -5.92 -6.77
CA THR A 309 -8.04 -6.84 -6.21
C THR A 309 -7.93 -6.91 -4.70
N ALA A 310 -8.98 -7.38 -4.03
CA ALA A 310 -8.93 -7.63 -2.60
C ALA A 310 -7.99 -8.81 -2.30
N TYR A 311 -7.39 -8.83 -1.11
CA TYR A 311 -6.66 -10.00 -0.62
C TYR A 311 -7.57 -10.94 0.19
N SER A 312 -7.41 -12.24 -0.02
CA SER A 312 -7.85 -13.30 0.90
C SER A 312 -6.81 -14.42 0.96
N ASN A 313 -6.81 -15.20 2.04
CA ASN A 313 -5.95 -16.38 2.15
C ASN A 313 -6.70 -17.66 1.78
N LYS A 314 -5.92 -18.70 1.43
CA LYS A 314 -6.46 -20.00 1.01
C LYS A 314 -7.31 -20.67 2.11
N GLU A 315 -6.97 -20.46 3.37
CA GLU A 315 -7.70 -21.03 4.52
C GLU A 315 -9.05 -20.33 4.77
N GLY A 316 -9.33 -19.20 4.12
CA GLY A 316 -10.59 -18.46 4.26
C GLY A 316 -10.75 -17.77 5.63
N THR A 317 -9.66 -17.53 6.35
CA THR A 317 -9.69 -16.85 7.66
C THR A 317 -9.61 -15.34 7.55
N VAL A 318 -9.23 -14.81 6.38
CA VAL A 318 -9.18 -13.39 6.06
C VAL A 318 -10.31 -13.05 5.11
N SER A 319 -11.25 -12.19 5.54
CA SER A 319 -12.31 -11.67 4.69
C SER A 319 -11.84 -10.51 3.82
N THR A 320 -12.40 -10.39 2.62
CA THR A 320 -12.14 -9.26 1.73
C THR A 320 -12.72 -7.96 2.31
N ASN A 321 -12.15 -6.82 1.89
CA ASN A 321 -12.66 -5.50 2.25
C ASN A 321 -12.90 -4.66 1.00
N ASP A 322 -14.09 -4.79 0.43
CA ASP A 322 -14.41 -4.16 -0.86
C ASP A 322 -14.37 -2.63 -0.79
N ALA A 323 -14.76 -2.04 0.35
CA ALA A 323 -14.69 -0.59 0.54
C ALA A 323 -13.25 -0.06 0.53
N PHE A 324 -12.32 -0.76 1.17
CA PHE A 324 -10.90 -0.41 1.13
C PHE A 324 -10.30 -0.67 -0.26
N THR A 325 -10.61 -1.81 -0.87
CA THR A 325 -10.13 -2.15 -2.22
C THR A 325 -10.61 -1.14 -3.26
N ALA A 326 -11.87 -0.69 -3.20
CA ALA A 326 -12.45 0.25 -4.14
C ALA A 326 -11.68 1.57 -4.20
N ILE A 327 -11.09 2.01 -3.08
CA ILE A 327 -10.28 3.24 -3.04
C ILE A 327 -9.10 3.16 -3.99
N PHE A 328 -8.38 2.04 -3.97
CA PHE A 328 -7.20 1.83 -4.81
C PHE A 328 -7.56 1.32 -6.21
N LYS A 329 -8.74 0.70 -6.38
CA LYS A 329 -9.22 0.23 -7.69
C LYS A 329 -9.40 1.36 -8.71
N ALA A 330 -9.52 2.61 -8.26
CA ALA A 330 -9.46 3.79 -9.13
C ALA A 330 -8.15 3.89 -9.96
N TRP A 331 -7.09 3.20 -9.55
CA TRP A 331 -5.85 3.10 -10.33
C TRP A 331 -5.90 2.12 -11.50
N ASP A 332 -6.89 1.23 -11.61
CA ASP A 332 -6.92 0.20 -12.65
C ASP A 332 -6.69 0.77 -14.06
N GLY A 333 -5.95 0.01 -14.89
CA GLY A 333 -5.60 0.36 -16.26
C GLY A 333 -4.20 0.97 -16.44
N PRO A 334 -3.87 1.39 -17.67
CA PRO A 334 -2.51 1.72 -18.05
C PRO A 334 -2.02 3.05 -17.47
N LEU A 335 -0.74 3.09 -17.09
CA LEU A 335 0.04 4.30 -16.78
C LEU A 335 1.34 4.27 -17.60
N VAL A 336 1.28 4.84 -18.79
CA VAL A 336 2.44 4.96 -19.69
C VAL A 336 3.46 5.98 -19.17
N THR A 337 4.72 5.85 -19.58
CA THR A 337 5.77 6.83 -19.25
C THR A 337 5.40 8.22 -19.81
N GLY A 338 5.43 9.25 -18.96
CA GLY A 338 4.98 10.60 -19.29
C GLY A 338 3.45 10.74 -19.36
N GLY A 339 2.70 9.71 -18.97
CA GLY A 339 1.25 9.75 -18.87
C GLY A 339 0.77 10.62 -17.70
N SER A 340 -0.54 10.87 -17.67
CA SER A 340 -1.19 11.58 -16.57
C SER A 340 -1.07 10.82 -15.26
N ILE A 341 -1.03 11.57 -14.15
CA ILE A 341 -1.04 11.03 -12.80
C ILE A 341 -2.33 10.24 -12.57
N LYS A 342 -2.23 9.05 -11.98
CA LYS A 342 -3.39 8.28 -11.52
C LYS A 342 -3.63 8.58 -10.04
N GLU A 343 -4.88 8.76 -9.66
CA GLU A 343 -5.29 9.07 -8.28
C GLU A 343 -6.23 7.99 -7.74
N SER A 344 -6.13 7.69 -6.45
CA SER A 344 -7.08 6.86 -5.72
C SER A 344 -8.40 7.61 -5.55
N GLU A 345 -9.42 6.96 -4.97
CA GLU A 345 -10.53 7.70 -4.36
C GLU A 345 -10.05 8.56 -3.17
N GLN A 346 -10.87 9.55 -2.81
CA GLN A 346 -10.55 10.47 -1.72
C GLN A 346 -10.59 9.77 -0.34
N LEU A 347 -9.51 9.89 0.43
CA LEU A 347 -9.44 9.49 1.83
C LEU A 347 -9.80 10.65 2.76
N LYS A 348 -10.55 10.34 3.81
CA LYS A 348 -10.97 11.32 4.83
C LYS A 348 -10.76 10.78 6.23
N LEU A 349 -10.54 11.69 7.18
CA LEU A 349 -10.49 11.40 8.61
C LEU A 349 -11.69 12.06 9.31
N SER A 350 -12.08 11.50 10.45
CA SER A 350 -13.08 12.14 11.30
C SER A 350 -12.48 13.37 11.96
N SER A 351 -13.17 14.51 11.83
CA SER A 351 -12.75 15.78 12.43
C SER A 351 -13.93 16.55 13.04
N PHE A 352 -13.66 17.32 14.09
CA PHE A 352 -14.62 18.23 14.72
C PHE A 352 -13.93 19.52 15.14
N SER A 353 -14.55 20.67 14.91
CA SER A 353 -14.00 21.98 15.30
C SER A 353 -14.99 22.77 16.14
N ALA A 354 -14.49 23.51 17.11
CA ALA A 354 -15.27 24.42 17.95
C ALA A 354 -14.48 25.71 18.23
N ALA A 355 -15.18 26.83 18.41
CA ALA A 355 -14.60 28.09 18.88
C ALA A 355 -14.96 28.30 20.36
N LEU A 356 -13.94 28.44 21.21
CA LEU A 356 -14.10 28.66 22.64
C LEU A 356 -13.80 30.13 22.98
N ASP A 357 -14.76 30.79 23.62
CA ASP A 357 -14.63 32.19 24.00
C ASP A 357 -13.78 32.36 25.27
N ILE A 358 -12.83 33.29 25.21
CA ILE A 358 -11.98 33.72 26.33
C ILE A 358 -11.98 35.26 26.42
N TYR A 359 -11.55 35.79 27.56
CA TYR A 359 -11.48 37.23 27.80
C TYR A 359 -10.09 37.64 28.29
N ASP A 360 -9.57 38.76 27.76
CA ASP A 360 -8.31 39.34 28.21
C ASP A 360 -8.47 40.24 29.44
N SER A 361 -7.36 40.80 29.93
CA SER A 361 -7.38 41.70 31.10
C SER A 361 -8.11 43.03 30.87
N LEU A 362 -8.41 43.39 29.61
CA LEU A 362 -9.21 44.57 29.25
C LEU A 362 -10.69 44.21 29.07
N GLY A 363 -11.06 42.94 29.22
CA GLY A 363 -12.42 42.44 29.00
C GLY A 363 -12.79 42.29 27.53
N SER A 364 -11.81 42.31 26.62
CA SER A 364 -12.03 42.03 25.20
C SER A 364 -12.18 40.53 24.99
N LYS A 365 -13.14 40.14 24.15
CA LYS A 365 -13.40 38.74 23.84
C LYS A 365 -12.47 38.26 22.73
N HIS A 366 -11.86 37.09 22.91
CA HIS A 366 -11.10 36.37 21.89
C HIS A 366 -11.70 34.96 21.73
N SER A 367 -11.45 34.33 20.58
CA SER A 367 -11.92 32.97 20.31
C SER A 367 -10.73 32.04 20.05
N LEU A 368 -10.64 30.97 20.84
CA LEU A 368 -9.72 29.86 20.61
C LEU A 368 -10.39 28.87 19.65
N GLU A 369 -9.84 28.71 18.45
CA GLU A 369 -10.30 27.68 17.53
C GLU A 369 -9.66 26.35 17.91
N VAL A 370 -10.46 25.39 18.33
CA VAL A 370 -10.01 24.05 18.71
C VAL A 370 -10.52 23.04 17.69
N GLN A 371 -9.60 22.32 17.06
CA GLN A 371 -9.89 21.25 16.11
C GLN A 371 -9.42 19.91 16.66
N PHE A 372 -10.27 18.90 16.54
CA PHE A 372 -9.98 17.51 16.86
C PHE A 372 -9.97 16.68 15.58
N VAL A 373 -8.94 15.88 15.35
CA VAL A 373 -8.86 14.93 14.22
C VAL A 373 -8.50 13.55 14.76
N LYS A 374 -9.33 12.54 14.48
CA LYS A 374 -9.09 11.17 14.95
C LYS A 374 -7.90 10.56 14.22
N GLN A 375 -6.90 10.12 14.97
CA GLN A 375 -5.64 9.56 14.43
C GLN A 375 -5.63 8.03 14.48
N SER A 376 -6.09 7.45 15.58
CA SER A 376 -6.06 6.00 15.78
C SER A 376 -7.22 5.51 16.64
N THR A 377 -7.50 4.21 16.53
CA THR A 377 -8.31 3.46 17.50
C THR A 377 -7.33 2.54 18.22
N THR A 378 -7.33 2.55 19.55
CA THR A 378 -6.41 1.73 20.35
C THR A 378 -6.88 0.29 20.40
N GLN A 379 -5.98 -0.63 20.73
CA GLN A 379 -6.28 -2.07 20.80
C GLN A 379 -7.39 -2.38 21.82
N ASP A 380 -7.46 -1.63 22.92
CA ASP A 380 -8.50 -1.76 23.94
C ASP A 380 -9.86 -1.18 23.52
N GLY A 381 -9.99 -0.70 22.27
CA GLY A 381 -11.22 -0.12 21.73
C GLY A 381 -11.43 1.38 22.03
N GLY A 382 -10.44 2.03 22.65
CA GLY A 382 -10.40 3.47 22.84
C GLY A 382 -10.02 4.25 21.56
N ASN A 383 -9.98 5.57 21.67
CA ASN A 383 -9.66 6.46 20.54
C ASN A 383 -8.59 7.49 20.90
N GLU A 384 -7.73 7.83 19.95
CA GLU A 384 -6.79 8.94 20.07
C GLU A 384 -7.05 9.99 19.00
N TRP A 385 -7.16 11.23 19.45
CA TRP A 385 -7.43 12.41 18.64
C TRP A 385 -6.27 13.39 18.80
N GLN A 386 -5.83 13.96 17.68
CA GLN A 386 -4.96 15.13 17.69
C GLN A 386 -5.83 16.36 17.99
N MET A 387 -5.38 17.20 18.92
CA MET A 387 -6.03 18.45 19.28
C MET A 387 -5.16 19.61 18.78
N ILE A 388 -5.73 20.50 17.97
CA ILE A 388 -5.04 21.69 17.44
C ILE A 388 -5.78 22.91 17.95
N ILE A 389 -5.08 23.79 18.67
CA ILE A 389 -5.63 25.05 19.18
C ILE A 389 -4.99 26.18 18.41
N ARG A 390 -5.80 27.11 17.88
CA ARG A 390 -5.34 28.26 17.09
C ARG A 390 -5.92 29.56 17.64
N VAL A 391 -5.15 30.63 17.49
CA VAL A 391 -5.61 32.00 17.68
C VAL A 391 -5.30 32.85 16.45
N PRO A 392 -6.12 33.85 16.12
CA PRO A 392 -5.79 34.81 15.07
C PRO A 392 -4.55 35.64 15.44
N GLU A 393 -3.72 35.94 14.45
CA GLU A 393 -2.68 36.97 14.60
C GLU A 393 -3.34 38.33 14.92
N PRO A 394 -2.74 39.17 15.78
CA PRO A 394 -1.37 39.11 16.32
C PRO A 394 -1.23 38.33 17.64
N ALA A 395 -2.25 37.61 18.10
CA ALA A 395 -2.19 36.89 19.38
C ALA A 395 -1.29 35.66 19.32
N GLU A 396 -0.70 35.30 20.46
CA GLU A 396 0.21 34.17 20.60
C GLU A 396 -0.21 33.26 21.77
N ILE A 397 -0.01 31.96 21.59
CA ILE A 397 -0.30 30.92 22.60
C ILE A 397 0.87 29.96 22.82
N ASN A 398 1.77 29.85 21.84
CA ASN A 398 2.90 28.94 21.86
C ASN A 398 4.20 29.72 22.08
N THR A 399 4.69 29.68 23.32
CA THR A 399 5.92 30.36 23.75
C THR A 399 7.13 29.40 23.81
N THR A 400 6.97 28.14 23.36
CA THR A 400 8.03 27.12 23.44
C THR A 400 9.12 27.27 22.37
N GLY A 401 8.87 28.07 21.33
CA GLY A 401 9.81 28.32 20.23
C GLY A 401 9.79 27.26 19.12
N GLU A 402 9.09 26.14 19.29
CA GLU A 402 8.87 25.15 18.23
C GLU A 402 7.51 25.35 17.55
N GLY A 403 7.51 25.51 16.22
CA GLY A 403 6.30 25.72 15.42
C GLY A 403 5.76 27.16 15.46
N PRO A 404 4.60 27.41 14.82
CA PRO A 404 3.98 28.74 14.80
C PRO A 404 3.56 29.22 16.19
N THR A 405 3.74 30.52 16.49
CA THR A 405 3.45 31.11 17.82
C THR A 405 1.97 31.14 18.15
N ASN A 406 1.10 31.05 17.15
CA ASN A 406 -0.36 31.09 17.28
C ASN A 406 -1.03 29.71 17.23
N ILE A 407 -0.26 28.61 17.26
CA ILE A 407 -0.77 27.23 17.18
C ILE A 407 -0.16 26.36 18.28
N ILE A 408 -1.01 25.60 18.96
CA ILE A 408 -0.60 24.50 19.85
C ILE A 408 -1.13 23.19 19.30
N VAL A 409 -0.28 22.15 19.29
CA VAL A 409 -0.66 20.78 18.96
C VAL A 409 -0.57 19.93 20.22
N GLY A 410 -1.65 19.19 20.50
CA GLY A 410 -1.81 18.32 21.64
C GLY A 410 -2.58 17.06 21.27
N SER A 411 -3.08 16.35 22.28
CA SER A 411 -3.85 15.13 22.08
C SER A 411 -5.00 14.98 23.09
N ALA A 412 -6.01 14.23 22.69
CA ALA A 412 -7.11 13.78 23.55
C ALA A 412 -7.33 12.27 23.33
N ARG A 413 -7.34 11.52 24.43
CA ARG A 413 -7.52 10.06 24.45
C ARG A 413 -8.79 9.71 25.20
N PHE A 414 -9.50 8.70 24.70
CA PHE A 414 -10.76 8.21 25.26
C PHE A 414 -10.65 6.72 25.57
N ASN A 415 -11.32 6.29 26.63
CA ASN A 415 -11.46 4.89 27.00
C ASN A 415 -12.43 4.18 26.05
N ASN A 416 -12.51 2.85 26.14
CA ASN A 416 -13.40 2.02 25.33
C ASN A 416 -14.89 2.35 25.50
N ASP A 417 -15.29 2.84 26.67
CA ASP A 417 -16.68 3.24 26.97
C ASP A 417 -17.02 4.67 26.48
N GLY A 418 -16.06 5.36 25.85
CA GLY A 418 -16.19 6.72 25.35
C GLY A 418 -15.87 7.81 26.37
N SER A 419 -15.64 7.47 27.63
CA SER A 419 -15.22 8.42 28.67
C SER A 419 -13.82 8.98 28.39
N LEU A 420 -13.55 10.19 28.88
CA LEU A 420 -12.26 10.83 28.69
C LEU A 420 -11.15 10.06 29.44
N ALA A 421 -10.09 9.64 28.75
CA ALA A 421 -8.93 9.05 29.41
C ALA A 421 -7.94 10.15 29.84
N SER A 422 -7.52 10.98 28.90
CA SER A 422 -6.55 12.06 29.13
C SER A 422 -6.57 13.08 28.00
N TYR A 423 -6.11 14.30 28.26
CA TYR A 423 -5.78 15.27 27.22
C TYR A 423 -4.57 16.10 27.62
N THR A 424 -3.89 16.65 26.62
CA THR A 424 -2.73 17.53 26.76
C THR A 424 -2.74 18.58 25.63
N PRO A 425 -2.39 19.85 25.89
CA PRO A 425 -2.06 20.40 27.21
C PRO A 425 -3.29 20.69 28.07
N LYS A 426 -3.08 20.89 29.38
CA LYS A 426 -4.13 21.31 30.34
C LYS A 426 -4.17 22.82 30.57
N THR A 427 -3.15 23.53 30.13
CA THR A 427 -2.99 24.98 30.30
C THR A 427 -2.33 25.57 29.07
N ILE A 428 -2.66 26.81 28.74
CA ILE A 428 -2.02 27.59 27.68
C ILE A 428 -1.62 28.97 28.23
N SER A 429 -0.56 29.55 27.69
CA SER A 429 -0.10 30.91 28.02
C SER A 429 -0.52 31.85 26.88
N PHE A 430 -1.59 32.61 27.09
CA PHE A 430 -2.17 33.48 26.07
C PHE A 430 -1.63 34.91 26.16
N SER A 431 -1.14 35.42 25.04
CA SER A 431 -0.68 36.80 24.88
C SER A 431 -1.45 37.45 23.73
N PRO A 432 -2.45 38.32 24.03
CA PRO A 432 -3.31 38.89 23.00
C PRO A 432 -2.64 39.96 22.13
N ASN A 433 -1.52 40.54 22.58
CA ASN A 433 -0.75 41.56 21.86
C ASN A 433 -1.57 42.78 21.39
N ASN A 434 -2.58 43.16 22.18
CA ASN A 434 -3.49 44.28 21.92
C ASN A 434 -3.44 45.39 23.00
N GLY A 435 -2.44 45.34 23.90
CA GLY A 435 -2.32 46.22 25.06
C GLY A 435 -2.83 45.61 26.37
N ALA A 436 -3.55 44.49 26.33
CA ALA A 436 -3.84 43.69 27.52
C ALA A 436 -2.57 42.99 28.05
N ALA A 437 -2.61 42.55 29.31
CA ALA A 437 -1.47 41.89 29.94
C ALA A 437 -1.08 40.59 29.18
N PRO A 438 0.21 40.40 28.85
CA PRO A 438 0.67 39.17 28.21
C PRO A 438 0.75 38.00 29.20
N ASN A 439 0.93 36.78 28.67
CA ASN A 439 1.13 35.54 29.44
C ASN A 439 -0.03 35.18 30.40
N GLN A 440 -1.27 35.49 30.01
CA GLN A 440 -2.46 35.06 30.72
C GLN A 440 -2.52 33.53 30.73
N GLN A 441 -2.41 32.93 31.92
CA GLN A 441 -2.53 31.48 32.07
C GLN A 441 -3.99 31.06 31.99
N ILE A 442 -4.35 30.31 30.96
CA ILE A 442 -5.70 29.79 30.75
C ILE A 442 -5.67 28.29 31.01
N LYS A 443 -6.49 27.84 31.97
CA LYS A 443 -6.70 26.41 32.24
C LYS A 443 -7.77 25.86 31.30
N LEU A 444 -7.41 24.85 30.52
CA LEU A 444 -8.33 24.09 29.69
C LEU A 444 -9.01 23.03 30.57
N SER A 445 -10.34 23.09 30.69
CA SER A 445 -11.11 22.17 31.55
C SER A 445 -12.04 21.31 30.69
N PHE A 446 -11.46 20.33 30.00
CA PHE A 446 -12.16 19.46 29.05
C PHE A 446 -12.77 18.19 29.67
N GLY A 447 -12.93 18.16 30.99
CA GLY A 447 -13.47 17.03 31.74
C GLY A 447 -12.44 16.33 32.62
N THR A 448 -12.93 15.40 33.43
CA THR A 448 -12.15 14.58 34.34
C THR A 448 -11.85 13.21 33.72
N SER A 449 -10.74 12.59 34.11
CA SER A 449 -10.40 11.24 33.61
C SER A 449 -11.41 10.21 34.13
N GLY A 450 -11.93 9.37 33.23
CA GLY A 450 -12.92 8.33 33.50
C GLY A 450 -14.37 8.83 33.57
N SER A 451 -14.65 10.11 33.31
CA SER A 451 -15.99 10.68 33.38
C SER A 451 -16.50 11.21 32.03
N ASN A 452 -17.78 11.57 32.02
CA ASN A 452 -18.52 12.14 30.90
C ASN A 452 -18.94 13.60 31.18
N ASP A 453 -18.21 14.30 32.04
CA ASP A 453 -18.45 15.68 32.48
C ASP A 453 -17.89 16.75 31.52
N GLY A 454 -17.14 16.33 30.50
CA GLY A 454 -16.54 17.20 29.48
C GLY A 454 -16.54 16.56 28.09
N LEU A 455 -15.38 16.38 27.48
CA LEU A 455 -15.24 15.71 26.19
C LEU A 455 -15.63 14.23 26.31
N VAL A 456 -16.42 13.74 25.37
CA VAL A 456 -16.85 12.33 25.27
C VAL A 456 -16.74 11.89 23.81
N SER A 457 -16.25 10.66 23.57
CA SER A 457 -16.18 10.06 22.24
C SER A 457 -17.21 8.94 22.12
N SER A 458 -18.32 9.21 21.42
CA SER A 458 -19.44 8.28 21.29
C SER A 458 -19.77 8.00 19.81
N ASN A 459 -20.67 7.03 19.57
CA ASN A 459 -21.15 6.69 18.23
C ASN A 459 -22.32 7.58 17.76
N SER A 460 -22.24 8.88 18.04
CA SER A 460 -23.19 9.90 17.55
C SER A 460 -22.44 11.00 16.81
N ALA A 461 -23.17 11.81 16.02
CA ALA A 461 -22.57 12.94 15.33
C ALA A 461 -21.86 13.89 16.32
N SER A 462 -20.61 14.25 16.01
CA SER A 462 -19.83 15.17 16.84
C SER A 462 -20.51 16.55 16.88
N THR A 463 -20.71 17.08 18.09
CA THR A 463 -21.38 18.37 18.31
C THR A 463 -20.85 19.09 19.55
N LEU A 464 -20.94 20.42 19.57
CA LEU A 464 -20.65 21.23 20.75
C LEU A 464 -21.91 21.29 21.62
N THR A 465 -21.87 20.66 22.80
CA THR A 465 -23.02 20.69 23.73
C THR A 465 -23.11 22.03 24.47
N GLY A 466 -21.97 22.60 24.87
CA GLY A 466 -21.90 23.88 25.56
C GLY A 466 -20.46 24.29 25.82
N GLN A 467 -20.28 25.56 26.20
CA GLN A 467 -18.99 26.10 26.63
C GLN A 467 -19.20 27.05 27.82
N ALA A 468 -18.20 27.17 28.68
CA ALA A 468 -18.21 28.09 29.81
C ALA A 468 -16.81 28.64 30.06
N THR A 469 -16.75 29.89 30.51
CA THR A 469 -15.51 30.58 30.90
C THR A 469 -15.77 31.45 32.12
N ASP A 470 -14.77 31.56 32.99
CA ASP A 470 -14.77 32.42 34.18
C ASP A 470 -14.41 33.87 33.84
N GLY A 471 -13.82 34.13 32.67
CA GLY A 471 -13.63 35.46 32.12
C GLY A 471 -14.94 36.15 31.74
N TYR A 472 -14.96 37.48 31.81
CA TYR A 472 -16.08 38.30 31.37
C TYR A 472 -15.63 39.71 31.00
N THR A 473 -16.39 40.35 30.12
CA THR A 473 -16.23 41.78 29.83
C THR A 473 -16.69 42.65 31.01
N SER A 474 -16.26 43.91 31.04
CA SER A 474 -16.73 44.87 32.04
C SER A 474 -18.25 45.03 32.00
N GLY A 475 -18.88 45.20 33.16
CA GLY A 475 -20.32 45.34 33.28
C GLY A 475 -20.71 46.25 34.43
N ASN A 476 -21.80 46.99 34.25
CA ASN A 476 -22.40 47.81 35.30
C ASN A 476 -23.59 47.07 35.90
N LEU A 477 -23.87 47.30 37.19
CA LEU A 477 -25.04 46.75 37.87
C LEU A 477 -26.31 47.31 37.23
N LYS A 478 -27.26 46.43 36.91
CA LYS A 478 -28.61 46.82 36.48
C LYS A 478 -29.46 47.07 37.74
N PRO A 479 -29.82 48.33 38.04
CA PRO A 479 -30.51 48.65 39.29
C PRO A 479 -31.91 48.02 39.40
N ASP A 480 -32.52 47.70 38.26
CA ASP A 480 -33.84 47.08 38.12
C ASP A 480 -33.81 45.53 38.18
N ALA A 481 -32.63 44.92 38.19
CA ALA A 481 -32.44 43.46 38.17
C ALA A 481 -31.81 42.91 39.46
N ILE A 482 -32.21 43.47 40.61
CA ILE A 482 -31.80 43.01 41.94
C ILE A 482 -32.89 42.10 42.52
N ARG A 483 -32.50 40.91 42.98
CA ARG A 483 -33.41 39.95 43.63
C ARG A 483 -32.76 39.33 44.86
N VAL A 484 -33.57 38.72 45.72
CA VAL A 484 -33.09 37.96 46.89
C VAL A 484 -33.45 36.50 46.70
N ASP A 485 -32.50 35.59 46.91
CA ASP A 485 -32.78 34.15 46.89
C ASP A 485 -33.39 33.65 48.21
N ASP A 486 -33.90 32.43 48.20
CA ASP A 486 -34.52 31.75 49.34
C ASP A 486 -33.57 31.55 50.52
N LYS A 487 -32.26 31.65 50.29
CA LYS A 487 -31.21 31.58 51.31
C LYS A 487 -30.83 32.96 51.85
N GLY A 488 -31.39 34.06 51.34
CA GLY A 488 -31.08 35.42 51.76
C GLY A 488 -29.83 36.03 51.11
N ASN A 489 -29.34 35.49 49.99
CA ASN A 489 -28.33 36.17 49.16
C ASN A 489 -29.00 37.22 48.27
N ILE A 490 -28.45 38.44 48.25
CA ILE A 490 -28.88 39.51 47.34
C ILE A 490 -28.11 39.35 46.04
N LEU A 491 -28.81 38.97 44.97
CA LEU A 491 -28.27 38.72 43.64
C LEU A 491 -28.48 39.95 42.74
N GLY A 492 -27.40 40.52 42.22
CA GLY A 492 -27.41 41.60 41.23
C GLY A 492 -27.02 41.09 39.86
N GLU A 493 -27.85 41.38 38.85
CA GLU A 493 -27.52 41.12 37.45
C GLU A 493 -26.76 42.31 36.83
N PHE A 494 -25.72 42.02 36.05
CA PHE A 494 -24.86 43.02 35.42
C PHE A 494 -25.08 43.09 33.91
N THR A 495 -24.71 44.21 33.28
CA THR A 495 -24.84 44.40 31.81
C THR A 495 -23.99 43.43 30.99
N ASN A 496 -22.99 42.78 31.59
CA ASN A 496 -22.17 41.73 30.96
C ASN A 496 -22.81 40.33 31.03
N GLY A 497 -24.06 40.23 31.52
CA GLY A 497 -24.80 38.97 31.63
C GLY A 497 -24.42 38.10 32.83
N LYS A 498 -23.46 38.52 33.66
CA LYS A 498 -23.13 37.81 34.91
C LYS A 498 -24.09 38.23 36.03
N THR A 499 -24.35 37.31 36.94
CA THR A 499 -25.07 37.57 38.19
C THR A 499 -24.15 37.23 39.35
N PHE A 500 -23.99 38.16 40.29
CA PHE A 500 -23.19 37.96 41.49
C PHE A 500 -24.03 38.20 42.74
N ALA A 501 -23.71 37.49 43.83
CA ALA A 501 -24.21 37.84 45.15
C ALA A 501 -23.48 39.08 45.63
N VAL A 502 -24.19 40.21 45.71
CA VAL A 502 -23.63 41.51 46.12
C VAL A 502 -23.69 41.72 47.63
N ALA A 503 -24.59 41.01 48.32
CA ALA A 503 -24.73 41.07 49.78
C ALA A 503 -25.47 39.83 50.33
N LYS A 504 -25.46 39.67 51.64
CA LYS A 504 -26.18 38.61 52.38
C LYS A 504 -27.04 39.24 53.47
N ILE A 505 -28.31 38.84 53.56
CA ILE A 505 -29.18 39.21 54.68
C ILE A 505 -28.73 38.40 55.90
N ALA A 506 -28.29 39.10 56.94
CA ALA A 506 -28.01 38.49 58.23
C ALA A 506 -29.34 38.12 58.92
N MET A 507 -29.46 36.86 59.35
CA MET A 507 -30.54 36.42 60.24
C MET A 507 -29.92 36.17 61.61
N ALA A 508 -30.42 36.87 62.62
CA ALA A 508 -29.99 36.76 64.01
C ALA A 508 -31.18 36.40 64.89
#